data_AF-H6MWF9-F1
#
_entry.id   AF-H6MWF9-F1
#
_cell.length_a   1.000
_cell.length_b   1.000
_cell.length_c   1.000
_cell.angle_alpha   90.00
_cell.angle_beta   90.00
_cell.angle_gamma   90.00
#
_symmetry.space_group_name_H-M   'P 1'
#
loop_
_entity.id
_entity.type
_entity.pdbx_description
1 polymer ?
#
loop_
_entity_poly.entity_id
_entity_poly.type
_entity_poly.pdbx_seq_one_letter_code
_entity_poly.pdbx_strand_id
1 'polypeptide(L)' 'MGNNATIGLIVGLLLALAVTTGGFGGFVLALVLGGIGLALGLQRDGAIDLGALLRSRNRG' A
#
# COMPACT_ATOMS: atom_id res chain seq x y z
N MET A 1 11.61 17.63 -13.22
CA MET A 1 11.46 18.10 -11.83
C MET A 1 10.37 17.37 -11.02
N GLY A 2 9.75 16.28 -11.51
CA GLY A 2 8.42 15.86 -11.00
C GLY A 2 8.31 14.66 -10.06
N ASN A 3 9.41 13.99 -9.68
CA ASN A 3 9.30 12.75 -8.89
C ASN A 3 9.63 12.97 -7.40
N ASN A 4 10.78 13.57 -7.09
CA ASN A 4 11.22 13.72 -5.70
C ASN A 4 10.39 14.74 -4.92
N ALA A 5 9.87 15.79 -5.59
CA ALA A 5 8.99 16.76 -4.94
C ALA A 5 7.64 16.14 -4.56
N THR A 6 7.04 15.35 -5.45
CA THR A 6 5.78 14.63 -5.21
C THR A 6 5.93 13.57 -4.14
N ILE A 7 7.02 12.79 -4.19
CA ILE A 7 7.35 11.81 -3.15
C ILE A 7 7.54 12.53 -1.80
N GLY A 8 8.29 13.63 -1.76
CA GLY A 8 8.50 14.42 -0.54
C GLY A 8 7.21 14.96 0.05
N LEU A 9 6.29 15.45 -0.78
CA LEU A 9 4.95 15.89 -0.35
C LEU A 9 4.19 14.73 0.30
N ILE A 10 4.07 13.59 -0.40
CA ILE A 10 3.32 12.43 0.09
C ILE A 10 3.92 11.92 1.41
N VAL A 11 5.25 11.79 1.48
CA VAL A 11 5.95 11.34 2.70
C VAL A 11 5.72 12.30 3.87
N GLY A 12 5.85 13.61 3.63
CA GLY A 12 5.64 14.62 4.67
C GLY A 12 4.20 14.64 5.19
N LEU A 13 3.21 14.47 4.32
CA LEU A 13 1.79 14.48 4.68
C LEU A 13 1.41 13.23 5.50
N LEU A 14 1.95 12.06 5.13
CA LEU A 14 1.78 10.83 5.90
C LEU A 14 2.44 10.93 7.29
N LEU A 15 3.63 11.53 7.38
CA LEU A 15 4.32 11.72 8.64
C LEU A 15 3.57 12.71 9.56
N ALA A 16 3.00 13.79 9.00
CA ALA A 16 2.18 14.74 9.75
C ALA A 16 0.91 14.09 10.31
N LEU A 17 0.23 13.25 9.53
CA LEU A 17 -0.94 12.49 10.00
C LEU A 17 -0.56 11.51 11.10
N ALA A 18 0.56 10.79 10.95
CA ALA A 18 1.06 9.88 11.96
C ALA A 18 1.35 10.60 13.29
N VAL A 19 2.04 11.75 13.23
CA VAL A 19 2.35 12.56 14.42
C VAL A 19 1.08 13.09 15.09
N THR A 20 0.15 13.65 14.32
CA THR A 20 -1.07 14.28 14.87
C THR A 20 -2.09 13.30 15.41
N THR A 21 -2.19 12.08 14.84
CA THR A 21 -3.15 11.07 15.29
C THR A 21 -2.64 10.16 16.41
N GLY A 22 -1.32 10.03 16.61
CA GLY A 22 -0.80 9.17 17.66
C GLY A 22 0.72 9.06 17.79
N GLY A 23 1.49 10.01 17.26
CA GLY A 23 2.96 9.93 17.28
C GLY A 23 3.50 8.69 16.57
N PHE A 24 4.51 8.03 17.16
CA PHE A 24 5.09 6.81 16.61
C PHE A 24 4.09 5.63 16.57
N GLY A 25 3.17 5.55 17.54
CA GLY A 25 2.11 4.54 17.54
C GLY A 25 1.14 4.72 16.37
N GLY A 26 0.76 5.96 16.08
CA GLY A 26 -0.06 6.33 14.92
C GLY A 26 0.62 6.01 13.58
N PHE A 27 1.94 6.24 13.49
CA PHE A 27 2.74 5.87 12.32
C PHE A 27 2.69 4.37 12.01
N VAL A 28 2.94 3.53 13.03
CA VAL A 28 2.93 2.07 12.87
C VAL A 28 1.53 1.57 12.49
N LEU A 29 0.48 2.10 13.12
CA LEU A 29 -0.90 1.75 12.79
C LEU A 29 -1.25 2.13 11.35
N ALA A 30 -0.85 3.33 10.91
CA ALA A 30 -1.07 3.80 9.54
C ALA A 30 -0.32 2.94 8.51
N LEU A 31 0.91 2.51 8.79
CA LEU A 31 1.66 1.59 7.95
C LEU A 31 0.98 0.21 7.83
N VAL A 32 0.50 -0.33 8.95
CA VAL A 32 -0.20 -1.62 8.96
C VAL A 32 -1.51 -1.54 8.17
N LEU A 33 -2.35 -0.52 8.44
CA LEU A 33 -3.61 -0.34 7.73
C LEU A 33 -3.40 -0.05 6.23
N GLY A 34 -2.43 0.81 5.91
CA GLY A 34 -2.06 1.13 4.52
C GLY A 34 -1.53 -0.09 3.77
N GLY A 35 -0.70 -0.92 4.42
CA GLY A 35 -0.21 -2.17 3.87
C GLY A 35 -1.32 -3.21 3.63
N ILE A 36 -2.27 -3.33 4.56
CA ILE A 36 -3.46 -4.18 4.38
C ILE A 36 -4.32 -3.67 3.23
N GLY A 37 -4.58 -2.37 3.15
CA GLY A 37 -5.34 -1.76 2.06
C GLY A 37 -4.68 -1.97 0.70
N LEU A 38 -3.35 -1.83 0.62
CA LEU A 38 -2.56 -2.09 -0.59
C LEU A 38 -2.62 -3.58 -0.97
N ALA A 39 -2.44 -4.49 -0.02
CA ALA A 39 -2.53 -5.92 -0.28
C ALA A 39 -3.93 -6.34 -0.78
N LEU A 40 -5.00 -5.81 -0.17
CA LEU A 40 -6.38 -6.04 -0.61
C LEU A 40 -6.67 -5.40 -1.98
N GLY A 41 -6.11 -4.22 -2.25
CA GLY A 41 -6.21 -3.55 -3.54
C GLY A 41 -5.53 -4.37 -4.65
N LEU A 42 -4.28 -4.79 -4.43
CA LEU A 42 -3.54 -5.65 -5.37
C LEU A 42 -4.21 -7.01 -5.61
N GLN A 43 -4.89 -7.54 -4.59
CA GLN A 43 -5.68 -8.76 -4.70
C GLN A 43 -6.95 -8.56 -5.54
N ARG A 44 -7.57 -7.37 -5.51
CA ARG A 44 -8.77 -7.05 -6.30
C ARG A 44 -8.46 -6.59 -7.72
N ASP A 45 -7.36 -5.86 -7.89
CA ASP A 45 -6.91 -5.35 -9.20
C ASP A 45 -6.35 -6.45 -10.12
N GLY A 46 -6.23 -7.69 -9.63
CA GLY A 46 -5.68 -8.80 -10.42
C GLY A 46 -4.18 -8.66 -10.69
N ALA A 47 -3.46 -7.79 -9.96
CA ALA A 47 -2.00 -7.77 -10.00
C ALA A 47 -1.40 -9.00 -9.31
N ILE A 48 -2.11 -9.53 -8.30
CA ILE A 48 -2.01 -10.92 -7.83
C ILE A 48 -3.23 -11.67 -8.37
N ASP A 49 -3.25 -11.91 -9.68
CA ASP A 49 -4.28 -12.75 -10.30
C ASP A 49 -4.03 -14.22 -9.93
N LEU A 50 -4.49 -14.61 -8.74
CA LEU A 50 -4.60 -16.01 -8.35
C LEU A 50 -5.41 -16.81 -9.38
N GLY A 51 -6.28 -16.18 -10.18
CA GLY A 51 -7.01 -16.78 -11.29
C GLY A 51 -6.13 -17.11 -12.49
N ALA A 52 -5.22 -16.22 -12.90
CA ALA A 52 -4.23 -16.50 -13.96
C ALA A 52 -3.21 -17.56 -13.53
N LEU A 53 -2.72 -17.50 -12.29
CA LEU A 53 -1.83 -18.52 -11.72
C LEU A 53 -2.50 -19.89 -11.57
N LEU A 54 -3.79 -19.94 -11.20
CA LEU A 54 -4.56 -21.20 -11.09
C LEU A 54 -4.94 -21.77 -12.46
N ARG A 55 -5.22 -20.91 -13.46
CA ARG A 55 -5.53 -21.32 -14.84
C ARG A 55 -4.31 -21.86 -15.59
N SER A 56 -3.10 -21.38 -15.27
CA SER A 56 -1.85 -21.93 -15.82
C SER A 56 -1.56 -23.37 -15.37
N ARG A 57 -2.16 -23.84 -14.26
CA ARG A 57 -1.93 -25.20 -13.73
C ARG A 57 -2.95 -26.24 -14.21
N ASN A 58 -4.02 -25.84 -14.88
CA ASN A 58 -5.10 -26.73 -15.34
C ASN A 58 -5.08 -26.98 -16.86
N ARG A 59 -3.88 -27.00 -17.47
CA ARG A 59 -3.65 -27.51 -18.83
C ARG A 59 -2.53 -28.55 -18.79
N GLY A 60 -2.82 -29.66 -18.13
CA GLY A 60 -2.13 -30.94 -18.27
C GLY A 60 -3.16 -31.97 -18.69
#